data_AF-A0A7F8Q6I1-F1
#
_entry.id   AF-A0A7F8Q6I1-F1
#
_cell.length_a   1.000
_cell.length_b   1.000
_cell.length_c   1.000
_cell.angle_alpha   90.00
_cell.angle_beta   90.00
_cell.angle_gamma   90.00
#
_symmetry.space_group_name_H-M   'P 1'
#
loop_
_entity.id
_entity.type
_entity.pdbx_description
1 polymer ?
#
loop_
_entity_poly.entity_id
_entity_poly.type
_entity_poly.pdbx_seq_one_letter_code
_entity_poly.pdbx_strand_id
1 'polypeptide(L)'
;WRLCTPPPRSSWPGCRGSWAGPPQAPIDCAFSFQILGAVILGFGVWILADKSSFISVLQTSSSSLKVGACIFIGVGAVTMFMGFLGCIGAIKEVRCLLGLYFAFLLLILIVQVAAGTFFYFNMGKLKQEMGNIVTELIQNYKDGHEDRLQEAWDYVQAQVKCCGWASFYNWTDNAELRNRTNITYPCSCEDRQEADDGFLVRKGFCEAFDSNRTESGNSPESWPVYREK
;
A
#
# COMPACT_ATOMS: atom_id res chain seq x y z
N TRP A 1 16.29 -14.57 -13.38
CA TRP A 1 15.57 -14.10 -14.58
C TRP A 1 14.92 -15.27 -15.29
N ARG A 2 13.69 -15.61 -14.92
CA ARG A 2 12.81 -16.46 -15.73
C ARG A 2 11.61 -15.61 -16.11
N LEU A 3 11.43 -15.40 -17.41
CA LEU A 3 10.29 -14.72 -18.01
C LEU A 3 9.04 -15.60 -17.82
N CYS A 4 7.99 -15.05 -17.23
CA CYS A 4 6.64 -15.58 -17.41
C CYS A 4 6.05 -14.94 -18.67
N THR A 5 6.01 -15.70 -19.76
CA THR A 5 5.16 -15.41 -20.92
C THR A 5 3.70 -15.72 -20.58
N PRO A 6 2.74 -14.85 -20.90
CA PRO A 6 1.32 -15.12 -20.67
C PRO A 6 0.77 -16.19 -21.63
N PRO A 7 -0.20 -17.03 -21.19
CA PRO A 7 -0.83 -18.08 -22.00
C PRO A 7 -1.82 -17.51 -23.03
N PRO A 8 -2.22 -18.32 -24.05
CA PRO A 8 -2.93 -17.82 -25.22
C PRO A 8 -4.39 -17.48 -24.92
N ARG A 9 -4.83 -16.44 -25.62
CA ARG A 9 -6.14 -15.80 -25.56
C ARG A 9 -7.22 -16.70 -26.17
N SER A 10 -8.00 -17.39 -25.34
CA SER A 10 -9.31 -17.91 -25.74
C SER A 10 -10.21 -18.14 -24.53
N SER A 11 -11.49 -17.76 -24.68
CA SER A 11 -12.64 -17.92 -23.77
C SER A 11 -12.75 -16.99 -22.55
N TRP A 12 -13.07 -15.72 -22.81
CA TRP A 12 -13.99 -14.99 -21.94
C TRP A 12 -15.43 -15.22 -22.44
N PRO A 13 -16.33 -15.83 -21.66
CA PRO A 13 -17.75 -15.83 -21.97
C PRO A 13 -18.35 -14.50 -21.49
N GLY A 14 -18.91 -13.71 -22.41
CA GLY A 14 -19.74 -12.56 -22.03
C GLY A 14 -19.49 -11.23 -22.73
N CYS A 15 -19.07 -11.23 -24.00
CA CYS A 15 -19.21 -10.03 -24.86
C CYS A 15 -19.67 -10.47 -26.24
N ARG A 16 -20.97 -10.72 -26.40
CA ARG A 16 -21.59 -10.86 -27.73
C ARG A 16 -23.02 -10.30 -27.71
N GLY A 17 -23.23 -9.30 -28.57
CA GLY A 17 -24.53 -8.73 -28.96
C GLY A 17 -24.94 -7.56 -28.05
N SER A 18 -25.14 -6.33 -28.50
CA SER A 18 -25.67 -5.88 -29.79
C SER A 18 -25.15 -4.47 -30.10
N TRP A 19 -24.34 -4.32 -31.16
CA TRP A 19 -23.95 -3.02 -31.71
C TRP A 19 -24.88 -2.69 -32.88
N ALA A 20 -26.07 -2.21 -32.54
CA ALA A 20 -26.97 -1.49 -33.45
C ALA A 20 -27.81 -0.52 -32.60
N GLY A 21 -27.17 0.51 -32.06
CA GLY A 21 -27.77 1.63 -31.34
C GLY A 21 -27.02 2.93 -31.66
N PRO A 22 -27.58 4.13 -31.39
CA PRO A 22 -27.05 5.42 -31.84
C PRO A 22 -25.69 5.74 -31.16
N PRO A 23 -25.03 6.88 -31.47
CA PRO A 23 -23.67 7.18 -31.00
C PRO A 23 -23.61 7.53 -29.50
N GLN A 24 -23.90 6.58 -28.61
CA GLN A 24 -23.84 6.70 -27.15
C GLN A 24 -22.64 5.96 -26.50
N ALA A 25 -21.81 5.27 -27.28
CA ALA A 25 -20.65 4.51 -26.81
C ALA A 25 -19.62 5.22 -25.89
N PRO A 26 -19.32 6.53 -26.00
CA PRO A 26 -18.30 7.15 -25.14
C PRO A 26 -18.78 7.41 -23.70
N ILE A 27 -20.08 7.40 -23.44
CA ILE A 27 -20.68 7.81 -22.16
C ILE A 27 -20.65 6.65 -21.15
N ASP A 28 -20.86 5.42 -21.64
CA ASP A 28 -20.89 4.21 -20.81
C ASP A 28 -19.51 3.82 -20.26
N CYS A 29 -18.43 4.06 -21.04
CA CYS A 29 -17.06 3.87 -20.57
C CYS A 29 -16.68 4.90 -19.50
N ALA A 30 -17.11 6.16 -19.66
CA ALA A 30 -16.80 7.24 -18.71
C ALA A 30 -17.50 7.03 -17.36
N PHE A 31 -18.74 6.53 -17.36
CA PHE A 31 -19.45 6.18 -16.13
C PHE A 31 -18.74 5.06 -15.35
N SER A 32 -18.23 4.04 -16.04
CA SER A 32 -17.49 2.94 -15.42
C SER A 32 -16.23 3.44 -14.69
N PHE A 33 -15.48 4.36 -15.30
CA PHE A 33 -14.30 4.97 -14.68
C PHE A 33 -14.66 5.91 -13.50
N GLN A 34 -15.78 6.62 -13.57
CA GLN A 34 -16.24 7.50 -12.50
C GLN A 34 -16.65 6.72 -11.24
N ILE A 35 -17.33 5.58 -11.42
CA ILE A 35 -17.70 4.69 -10.31
C ILE A 35 -16.46 4.09 -9.65
N LEU A 36 -15.46 3.67 -10.43
CA LEU A 36 -14.19 3.21 -9.88
C LEU A 36 -13.50 4.30 -9.05
N GLY A 37 -13.47 5.55 -9.55
CA GLY A 37 -12.94 6.70 -8.82
C GLY A 37 -13.70 7.01 -7.53
N ALA A 38 -15.03 6.92 -7.55
CA ALA A 38 -15.88 7.10 -6.37
C ALA A 38 -15.69 6.00 -5.32
N VAL A 39 -15.49 4.74 -5.73
CA VAL A 39 -15.18 3.63 -4.84
C VAL A 39 -13.81 3.83 -4.17
N ILE A 40 -12.78 4.23 -4.93
CA ILE A 40 -11.44 4.52 -4.39
C ILE A 40 -11.51 5.69 -3.39
N LEU A 41 -12.29 6.73 -3.72
CA LEU A 41 -12.53 7.85 -2.81
C LEU A 41 -13.29 7.43 -1.54
N GLY A 42 -14.34 6.63 -1.70
CA GLY A 42 -15.11 6.07 -0.60
C GLY A 42 -14.22 5.24 0.33
N PHE A 43 -13.28 4.48 -0.23
CA PHE A 43 -12.29 3.72 0.54
C PHE A 43 -11.29 4.64 1.25
N GLY A 44 -10.81 5.69 0.59
CA GLY A 44 -9.94 6.70 1.22
C GLY A 44 -10.64 7.46 2.36
N VAL A 45 -11.91 7.80 2.17
CA VAL A 45 -12.76 8.42 3.21
C VAL A 45 -13.10 7.42 4.32
N TRP A 46 -13.33 6.14 4.02
CA TRP A 46 -13.55 5.10 5.03
C TRP A 46 -12.34 4.95 5.95
N ILE A 47 -11.13 4.87 5.38
CA ILE A 47 -9.86 4.83 6.13
C ILE A 47 -9.71 6.06 7.02
N LEU A 48 -10.18 7.23 6.57
CA LEU A 48 -10.16 8.46 7.35
C LEU A 48 -11.28 8.54 8.39
N ALA A 49 -12.48 8.05 8.09
CA ALA A 49 -13.63 8.06 8.99
C ALA A 49 -13.38 7.14 10.18
N ASP A 50 -12.74 5.99 9.91
CA ASP A 50 -12.16 5.11 10.92
C ASP A 50 -11.07 5.81 11.76
N LYS A 51 -10.47 6.91 11.27
CA LYS A 51 -9.67 7.84 12.10
C LYS A 51 -10.52 8.91 12.78
N SER A 52 -11.61 9.41 12.17
CA SER A 52 -12.41 10.54 12.67
C SER A 52 -13.17 10.22 13.95
N SER A 53 -13.60 8.96 14.15
CA SER A 53 -14.13 8.50 15.46
C SER A 53 -13.05 8.47 16.56
N PHE A 54 -11.77 8.59 16.19
CA PHE A 54 -10.58 8.59 17.04
C PHE A 54 -9.77 9.91 16.98
N ILE A 55 -10.25 10.95 16.27
CA ILE A 55 -9.57 12.27 16.19
C ILE A 55 -9.54 12.98 17.56
N SER A 56 -10.37 12.55 18.52
CA SER A 56 -10.31 12.99 19.92
C SER A 56 -9.22 12.32 20.77
N VAL A 57 -8.54 11.26 20.28
CA VAL A 57 -7.57 10.47 21.09
C VAL A 57 -6.14 10.48 20.50
N LEU A 58 -5.97 10.76 19.21
CA LEU A 58 -4.66 10.70 18.51
C LEU A 58 -3.82 11.99 18.57
N GLN A 59 -4.10 12.90 19.50
CA GLN A 59 -3.41 14.20 19.57
C GLN A 59 -1.93 14.11 19.97
N THR A 60 -1.38 12.92 20.27
CA THR A 60 -0.05 12.81 20.87
C THR A 60 1.04 12.10 20.04
N SER A 61 0.78 11.45 18.89
CA SER A 61 1.84 10.60 18.27
C SER A 61 1.98 10.54 16.74
N SER A 62 1.22 11.27 15.90
CA SER A 62 1.26 10.95 14.45
C SER A 62 1.03 12.12 13.49
N SER A 63 1.82 13.19 13.62
CA SER A 63 1.80 14.33 12.69
C SER A 63 1.93 13.90 11.22
N SER A 64 2.77 12.91 10.91
CA SER A 64 3.03 12.45 9.54
C SER A 64 1.87 11.68 8.91
N LEU A 65 1.21 10.80 9.66
CA LEU A 65 0.07 10.02 9.17
C LEU A 65 -1.18 10.89 8.94
N LYS A 66 -1.34 11.95 9.72
CA LYS A 66 -2.41 12.94 9.54
C LYS A 66 -2.21 13.73 8.25
N VAL A 67 -0.99 14.20 8.00
CA VAL A 67 -0.64 14.93 6.78
C VAL A 67 -0.84 14.06 5.54
N GLY A 68 -0.38 12.81 5.57
CA GLY A 68 -0.56 11.88 4.45
C GLY A 68 -2.04 11.64 4.10
N ALA A 69 -2.89 11.47 5.12
CA ALA A 69 -4.32 11.27 4.91
C ALA A 69 -5.01 12.52 4.31
N CYS A 70 -4.67 13.73 4.78
CA CYS A 70 -5.18 14.98 4.21
C CYS A 70 -4.82 15.14 2.73
N ILE A 71 -3.59 14.79 2.34
CA ILE A 71 -3.15 14.83 0.94
C ILE A 71 -3.97 13.84 0.10
N PHE A 72 -4.19 12.62 0.59
CA PHE A 72 -4.94 11.59 -0.12
C PHE A 72 -6.39 12.02 -0.41
N ILE A 73 -7.06 12.65 0.56
CA ILE A 73 -8.41 13.22 0.38
C ILE A 73 -8.40 14.32 -0.66
N GLY A 74 -7.43 15.24 -0.59
CA GLY A 74 -7.31 16.35 -1.53
C GLY A 74 -7.14 15.86 -2.97
N VAL A 75 -6.22 14.91 -3.18
CA VAL A 75 -5.99 14.29 -4.49
C VAL A 75 -7.25 13.58 -5.01
N GLY A 76 -7.93 12.82 -4.14
CA GLY A 76 -9.16 12.14 -4.51
C GLY A 76 -10.27 13.11 -4.91
N ALA A 77 -10.49 14.18 -4.14
CA ALA A 77 -11.49 15.20 -4.43
C ALA A 77 -11.24 15.90 -5.78
N VAL A 78 -9.99 16.26 -6.06
CA VAL A 78 -9.59 16.84 -7.36
C VAL A 78 -9.82 15.85 -8.49
N THR A 79 -9.52 14.57 -8.28
CA THR A 79 -9.73 13.51 -9.29
C THR A 79 -11.21 13.33 -9.61
N MET A 80 -12.08 13.34 -8.60
CA MET A 80 -13.54 13.27 -8.80
C MET A 80 -14.09 14.48 -9.54
N PHE A 81 -13.60 15.68 -9.22
CA PHE A 81 -13.97 16.92 -9.91
C PHE A 81 -13.54 16.90 -11.38
N MET A 82 -12.31 16.45 -11.67
CA MET A 82 -11.82 16.28 -13.04
C MET A 82 -12.64 15.27 -13.84
N GLY A 83 -13.06 14.16 -13.21
CA GLY A 83 -13.93 13.18 -13.83
C GLY A 83 -15.31 13.74 -14.21
N PHE A 84 -15.91 14.56 -13.34
CA PHE A 84 -17.18 15.22 -13.61
C PHE A 84 -17.08 16.23 -14.77
N LEU A 85 -15.99 17.02 -14.81
CA LEU A 85 -15.73 17.93 -15.92
C LEU A 85 -15.50 17.20 -17.24
N GLY A 86 -14.85 16.03 -17.22
CA GLY A 86 -14.67 15.18 -18.39
C GLY A 86 -15.98 14.67 -18.97
N CYS A 87 -16.89 14.17 -18.11
CA CYS A 87 -18.22 13.72 -18.53
C CYS A 87 -19.08 14.87 -19.09
N ILE A 88 -19.06 16.05 -18.44
CA ILE A 88 -19.79 17.23 -18.94
C ILE A 88 -19.21 17.71 -20.27
N GLY A 89 -17.88 17.75 -20.41
CA GLY A 89 -17.21 18.18 -21.63
C GLY A 89 -17.45 17.25 -22.83
N ALA A 90 -17.74 15.97 -22.59
CA ALA A 90 -18.13 15.02 -23.64
C ALA A 90 -19.60 15.17 -24.05
N ILE A 91 -20.50 15.43 -23.10
CA ILE A 91 -21.95 15.55 -23.35
C ILE A 91 -22.31 16.92 -23.93
N LYS A 92 -21.67 17.98 -23.43
CA LYS A 92 -21.85 19.34 -23.89
C LYS A 92 -20.64 19.66 -24.76
N GLU A 93 -20.82 19.81 -26.06
CA GLU A 93 -19.80 20.18 -27.06
C GLU A 93 -19.26 21.63 -26.85
N VAL A 94 -18.97 21.99 -25.60
CA VAL A 94 -18.47 23.30 -25.19
C VAL A 94 -16.95 23.26 -25.31
N ARG A 95 -16.44 23.87 -26.39
CA ARG A 95 -15.00 23.96 -26.68
C ARG A 95 -14.17 24.50 -25.50
N CYS A 96 -14.76 25.36 -24.68
CA CYS A 96 -14.12 25.93 -23.48
C CYS A 96 -13.86 24.88 -22.39
N LEU A 97 -14.82 23.99 -22.12
CA LEU A 97 -14.65 22.91 -21.12
C LEU A 97 -13.60 21.89 -21.57
N LEU A 98 -13.58 21.56 -22.86
CA LEU A 98 -12.57 20.66 -23.44
C LEU A 98 -11.17 21.28 -23.37
N GLY A 99 -11.04 22.58 -23.61
CA GLY A 99 -9.78 23.33 -23.47
C GLY A 99 -9.26 23.35 -22.03
N LEU A 100 -10.13 23.57 -21.04
CA LEU A 100 -9.76 23.50 -19.62
C LEU A 100 -9.29 22.11 -19.22
N TYR A 101 -10.00 21.06 -19.65
CA TYR A 101 -9.60 19.67 -19.39
C TYR A 101 -8.21 19.37 -19.96
N PHE A 102 -7.95 19.76 -21.20
CA PHE A 102 -6.63 19.60 -21.82
C PHE A 102 -5.53 20.38 -21.08
N ALA A 103 -5.81 21.61 -20.67
CA ALA A 103 -4.88 22.42 -19.90
C ALA A 103 -4.54 21.77 -18.54
N PHE A 104 -5.53 21.20 -17.84
CA PHE A 104 -5.29 20.46 -16.60
C PHE A 104 -4.47 19.19 -16.82
N LEU A 105 -4.75 18.43 -17.88
CA LEU A 105 -3.93 17.25 -18.23
C LEU A 105 -2.48 17.63 -18.52
N LEU A 106 -2.25 18.72 -19.26
CA LEU A 106 -0.90 19.23 -19.49
C LEU A 106 -0.21 19.65 -18.19
N LEU A 107 -0.93 20.33 -17.30
CA LEU A 107 -0.41 20.72 -15.99
C LEU A 107 -0.01 19.49 -15.15
N ILE A 108 -0.85 18.45 -15.13
CA ILE A 108 -0.55 17.18 -14.45
C ILE A 108 0.70 16.53 -15.04
N LEU A 109 0.84 16.54 -16.38
CA LEU A 109 2.02 16.00 -17.04
C LEU A 109 3.31 16.73 -16.63
N ILE A 110 3.27 18.07 -16.60
CA ILE A 110 4.40 18.88 -16.14
C ILE A 110 4.76 18.56 -14.69
N VAL A 111 3.76 18.45 -13.81
CA VAL A 111 3.95 18.08 -12.40
C VAL A 111 4.52 16.67 -12.26
N GLN A 112 4.06 15.70 -13.04
CA GLN A 112 4.58 14.32 -13.02
C GLN A 112 6.05 14.27 -13.45
N VAL A 113 6.42 14.98 -14.52
CA VAL A 113 7.82 15.06 -14.97
C VAL A 113 8.69 15.73 -13.91
N ALA A 114 8.22 16.82 -13.31
CA ALA A 114 8.92 17.50 -12.23
C ALA A 114 9.09 16.61 -10.99
N ALA A 115 8.03 15.93 -10.56
CA ALA A 115 8.05 15.00 -9.44
C ALA A 115 8.97 13.80 -9.70
N GLY A 116 8.92 13.22 -10.90
CA GLY A 116 9.80 12.11 -11.29
C GLY A 116 11.28 12.52 -11.30
N THR A 117 11.57 13.72 -11.82
CA THR A 117 12.92 14.29 -11.80
C THR A 117 13.39 14.54 -10.38
N PHE A 118 12.53 15.15 -9.54
CA PHE A 118 12.83 15.40 -8.13
C PHE A 118 13.09 14.10 -7.36
N PHE A 119 12.27 13.08 -7.58
CA PHE A 119 12.42 11.75 -6.97
C PHE A 119 13.73 11.11 -7.42
N TYR A 120 14.07 11.16 -8.70
CA TYR A 120 15.32 10.60 -9.22
C TYR A 120 16.55 11.20 -8.52
N PHE A 121 16.61 12.53 -8.39
CA PHE A 121 17.73 13.19 -7.72
C PHE A 121 17.78 12.95 -6.21
N ASN A 122 16.62 12.84 -5.55
CA ASN A 122 16.54 12.70 -4.09
C ASN A 122 16.26 11.27 -3.63
N MET A 123 16.30 10.28 -4.52
CA MET A 123 15.98 8.89 -4.19
C MET A 123 16.83 8.36 -3.04
N GLY A 124 18.12 8.75 -2.99
CA GLY A 124 19.02 8.36 -1.89
C GLY A 124 18.57 8.91 -0.53
N LYS A 125 18.28 10.21 -0.45
CA LYS A 125 17.76 10.85 0.78
C LYS A 125 16.41 10.26 1.18
N LEU A 126 15.51 10.08 0.22
CA LEU A 126 14.20 9.50 0.47
C LEU A 126 14.30 8.06 1.01
N LYS A 127 15.19 7.23 0.45
CA LYS A 127 15.45 5.89 0.99
C LYS A 127 15.98 5.93 2.42
N GLN A 128 16.87 6.87 2.73
CA GLN A 128 17.41 7.00 4.08
C GLN A 128 16.33 7.43 5.08
N GLU A 129 15.52 8.44 4.74
CA GLU A 129 14.39 8.88 5.56
C GLU A 129 13.37 7.75 5.79
N MET A 130 13.01 7.03 4.73
CA MET A 130 12.12 5.87 4.84
C MET A 130 12.73 4.77 5.71
N GLY A 131 14.02 4.50 5.57
CA GLY A 131 14.73 3.54 6.41
C GLY A 131 14.74 3.91 7.89
N ASN A 132 14.91 5.20 8.21
CA ASN A 132 14.83 5.70 9.57
C ASN A 132 13.43 5.49 10.16
N ILE A 133 12.38 5.85 9.40
CA ILE A 133 10.98 5.68 9.82
C ILE A 133 10.67 4.19 10.08
N VAL A 134 11.09 3.31 9.17
CA VAL A 134 10.88 1.86 9.32
C VAL A 134 11.68 1.31 10.51
N THR A 135 12.90 1.78 10.72
CA THR A 135 13.73 1.35 11.85
C THR A 135 13.12 1.78 13.18
N GLU A 136 12.62 3.02 13.27
CA GLU A 136 11.90 3.53 14.44
C GLU A 136 10.61 2.75 14.70
N LEU A 137 9.87 2.39 13.64
CA LEU A 137 8.69 1.53 13.72
C LEU A 137 9.04 0.14 14.27
N ILE A 138 10.11 -0.48 13.78
CA ILE A 138 10.57 -1.79 14.25
C ILE A 138 11.03 -1.70 15.71
N GLN A 139 11.77 -0.67 16.11
CA GLN A 139 12.23 -0.48 17.48
C GLN A 139 11.07 -0.30 18.48
N ASN A 140 10.01 0.40 18.07
CA ASN A 140 8.83 0.66 18.88
C ASN A 140 7.73 -0.40 18.69
N TYR A 141 7.98 -1.46 17.91
CA TYR A 141 7.01 -2.51 17.65
C TYR A 141 6.68 -3.26 18.96
N LYS A 142 5.39 -3.33 19.30
CA LYS A 142 4.87 -4.04 20.48
C LYS A 142 3.85 -5.10 20.09
N ASP A 143 3.92 -6.25 20.75
CA ASP A 143 2.97 -7.34 20.59
C ASP A 143 1.60 -6.94 21.17
N GLY A 144 0.51 -7.19 20.43
CA GLY A 144 -0.85 -6.86 20.87
C GLY A 144 -1.20 -5.37 20.90
N HIS A 145 -0.31 -4.48 20.43
CA HIS A 145 -0.65 -3.08 20.20
C HIS A 145 -1.27 -2.93 18.80
N GLU A 146 -2.51 -2.44 18.72
CA GLU A 146 -3.18 -2.18 17.46
C GLU A 146 -2.73 -0.85 16.85
N ASP A 147 -1.47 -0.77 16.41
CA ASP A 147 -1.02 0.31 15.54
C ASP A 147 -1.23 -0.09 14.07
N ARG A 148 -1.96 0.75 13.33
CA ARG A 148 -2.17 0.57 11.89
C ARG A 148 -0.86 0.60 11.10
N LEU A 149 0.15 1.32 11.60
CA LEU A 149 1.46 1.37 10.96
C LEU A 149 2.20 0.03 11.12
N GLN A 150 2.09 -0.62 12.28
CA GLN A 150 2.60 -1.97 12.50
C GLN A 150 1.88 -2.99 11.60
N GLU A 151 0.54 -2.92 11.53
CA GLU A 151 -0.24 -3.80 10.64
C GLU A 151 0.12 -3.61 9.16
N ALA A 152 0.26 -2.36 8.72
CA ALA A 152 0.67 -2.07 7.35
C ALA A 152 2.09 -2.60 7.07
N TRP A 153 3.00 -2.51 8.04
CA TRP A 153 4.35 -3.04 7.91
C TRP A 153 4.37 -4.56 7.84
N ASP A 154 3.63 -5.25 8.73
CA ASP A 154 3.46 -6.70 8.69
C ASP A 154 2.88 -7.18 7.36
N TYR A 155 1.91 -6.44 6.82
CA TYR A 155 1.35 -6.70 5.50
C TYR A 155 2.40 -6.56 4.40
N VAL A 156 3.17 -5.46 4.39
CA VAL A 156 4.21 -5.23 3.39
C VAL A 156 5.23 -6.37 3.42
N GLN A 157 5.73 -6.74 4.59
CA GLN A 157 6.70 -7.83 4.74
C GLN A 157 6.18 -9.17 4.24
N ALA A 158 4.94 -9.50 4.58
CA ALA A 158 4.29 -10.74 4.12
C ALA A 158 4.08 -10.76 2.59
N GLN A 159 3.72 -9.62 1.99
CA GLN A 159 3.47 -9.53 0.55
C GLN A 159 4.76 -9.58 -0.27
N VAL A 160 5.79 -8.84 0.14
CA VAL A 160 7.05 -8.76 -0.60
C VAL A 160 8.06 -9.84 -0.18
N LYS A 161 7.68 -10.68 0.79
CA LYS A 161 8.50 -11.77 1.34
C LYS A 161 9.88 -11.29 1.77
N CYS A 162 9.91 -10.20 2.54
CA CYS A 162 11.13 -9.63 3.12
C CYS A 162 11.05 -9.57 4.65
N CYS A 163 12.22 -9.41 5.28
CA CYS A 163 12.30 -9.22 6.72
C CYS A 163 13.19 -8.04 7.11
N GLY A 164 12.59 -7.01 7.73
CA GLY A 164 13.29 -5.78 8.09
C GLY A 164 13.40 -4.79 6.94
N TRP A 165 14.14 -3.69 7.16
CA TRP A 165 14.38 -2.67 6.14
C TRP A 165 15.53 -3.06 5.19
N ALA A 166 16.69 -3.32 5.77
CA ALA A 166 17.87 -3.80 5.05
C ALA A 166 18.09 -5.28 5.30
N SER A 167 17.90 -5.74 6.55
CA SER A 167 18.10 -7.13 6.93
C SER A 167 17.23 -7.57 8.11
N PHE A 168 17.10 -8.88 8.30
CA PHE A 168 16.38 -9.47 9.44
C PHE A 168 17.00 -9.06 10.79
N TYR A 169 18.30 -8.72 10.81
CA TYR A 169 18.95 -8.15 12.00
C TYR A 169 18.33 -6.82 12.47
N ASN A 170 17.61 -6.07 11.63
CA ASN A 170 16.93 -4.86 12.10
C ASN A 170 15.94 -5.14 13.25
N TRP A 171 15.42 -6.36 13.34
CA TRP A 171 14.52 -6.77 14.42
C TRP A 171 15.23 -7.00 15.76
N THR A 172 16.55 -7.19 15.79
CA THR A 172 17.29 -7.35 17.07
C THR A 172 17.38 -6.06 17.86
N ASP A 173 17.16 -4.91 17.21
CA ASP A 173 17.12 -3.60 17.86
C ASP A 173 15.82 -3.36 18.63
N ASN A 174 14.81 -4.23 18.45
CA ASN A 174 13.56 -4.16 19.19
C ASN A 174 13.74 -4.65 20.64
N ALA A 175 13.36 -3.81 21.61
CA ALA A 175 13.54 -4.11 23.03
C ALA A 175 12.64 -5.25 23.53
N GLU A 176 11.41 -5.38 23.01
CA GLU A 176 10.46 -6.44 23.39
C GLU A 176 10.99 -7.81 22.94
N LEU A 177 11.49 -7.91 21.71
CA LEU A 177 12.04 -9.13 21.12
C LEU A 177 13.31 -9.59 21.85
N ARG A 178 14.17 -8.63 22.22
CA ARG A 178 15.42 -8.90 22.95
C ARG A 178 15.17 -9.38 24.39
N ASN A 179 14.05 -9.01 25.00
CA ASN A 179 13.72 -9.40 26.36
C ASN A 179 13.12 -10.82 26.45
N ARG A 180 12.71 -11.43 25.32
CA ARG A 180 12.15 -12.79 25.33
C ARG A 180 13.23 -13.86 25.42
N THR A 181 12.95 -14.87 26.24
CA THR A 181 13.85 -16.04 26.44
C THR A 181 13.65 -17.13 25.40
N ASN A 182 12.47 -17.20 24.78
CA ASN A 182 12.16 -18.13 23.71
C ASN A 182 12.67 -17.57 22.38
N ILE A 183 12.93 -18.46 21.41
CA ILE A 183 13.24 -18.05 20.04
C ILE A 183 11.98 -17.45 19.44
N THR A 184 11.94 -16.12 19.34
CA THR A 184 10.78 -15.36 18.88
C THR A 184 11.18 -14.47 17.72
N TYR A 185 10.35 -14.40 16.69
CA TYR A 185 10.58 -13.60 15.48
C TYR A 185 9.26 -12.95 15.02
N PRO A 186 9.29 -11.86 14.24
CA PRO A 186 8.09 -11.28 13.64
C PRO A 186 7.38 -12.30 12.74
N CYS A 187 6.10 -12.57 13.02
CA CYS A 187 5.30 -13.54 12.27
C CYS A 187 5.21 -13.20 10.76
N SER A 188 5.25 -11.91 10.42
CA SER A 188 5.22 -11.40 9.05
C SER A 188 6.45 -11.79 8.22
N CYS A 189 7.55 -12.18 8.85
CA CYS A 189 8.78 -12.61 8.19
C CYS A 189 8.88 -14.12 7.94
N GLU A 190 7.91 -14.92 8.39
CA GLU A 190 7.96 -16.39 8.34
C GLU A 190 8.05 -16.90 6.88
N ASP A 191 9.10 -17.67 6.56
CA ASP A 191 9.26 -18.31 5.24
C ASP A 191 8.43 -19.60 5.20
N ARG A 192 7.11 -19.46 5.06
CA ARG A 192 6.23 -20.61 4.83
C ARG A 192 6.31 -21.06 3.38
N GLN A 193 6.85 -22.26 3.17
CA GLN A 193 6.63 -23.03 1.95
C GLN A 193 5.15 -23.45 1.90
N GLU A 194 4.33 -22.62 1.25
CA GLU A 194 2.99 -22.93 0.71
C GLU A 194 2.15 -23.92 1.55
N ALA A 195 1.53 -23.43 2.62
CA ALA A 195 0.38 -24.09 3.24
C ALA A 195 -0.46 -23.07 4.00
N ASP A 196 -1.43 -22.47 3.31
CA ASP A 196 -2.87 -22.59 3.63
C ASP A 196 -3.64 -21.44 2.95
N ASP A 197 -4.82 -21.78 2.45
CA ASP A 197 -5.72 -20.99 1.63
C ASP A 197 -6.48 -19.94 2.48
N GLY A 198 -5.70 -19.15 3.23
CA GLY A 198 -6.19 -18.14 4.16
C GLY A 198 -5.23 -16.97 4.20
N PHE A 199 -5.64 -15.84 3.62
CA PHE A 199 -4.97 -14.53 3.66
C PHE A 199 -4.94 -13.93 5.08
N LEU A 200 -4.78 -14.72 6.14
CA LEU A 200 -4.57 -14.20 7.47
C LEU A 200 -3.07 -14.00 7.68
N VAL A 201 -2.62 -12.79 7.37
CA VAL A 201 -1.30 -12.30 7.78
C VAL A 201 -1.24 -12.42 9.30
N ARG A 202 -0.41 -13.34 9.79
CA ARG A 202 -0.20 -13.51 11.23
C ARG A 202 0.57 -12.29 11.73
N LYS A 203 -0.08 -11.48 12.57
CA LYS A 203 0.48 -10.26 13.16
C LYS A 203 1.22 -10.58 14.45
N GLY A 204 2.10 -9.67 14.87
CA GLY A 204 2.81 -9.78 16.13
C GLY A 204 4.02 -10.71 16.06
N PHE A 205 4.36 -11.27 17.22
CA PHE A 205 5.54 -12.12 17.37
C PHE A 205 5.19 -13.61 17.43
N CYS A 206 5.93 -14.42 16.68
CA CYS A 206 5.80 -15.86 16.57
C CYS A 206 6.96 -16.55 17.26
N GLU A 207 6.68 -17.64 17.96
CA GLU A 207 7.70 -18.48 18.58
C GLU A 207 8.09 -19.63 17.64
N ALA A 208 9.39 -19.88 17.50
CA ALA A 208 9.91 -21.08 16.85
C ALA A 208 9.90 -22.22 17.87
N PHE A 209 9.13 -23.27 17.61
CA PHE A 209 9.19 -24.51 18.39
C PHE A 209 10.28 -25.41 17.81
N ASP A 210 11.45 -25.44 18.45
CA ASP A 210 12.48 -26.43 18.16
C ASP A 210 12.52 -27.46 19.29
N SER A 211 12.24 -28.73 18.98
CA SER A 211 12.09 -29.81 19.97
C SER A 211 13.43 -30.29 20.55
N ASN A 212 14.58 -29.76 20.10
CA ASN A 212 15.86 -30.42 20.36
C ASN A 212 17.07 -29.51 20.67
N ARG A 213 16.89 -28.34 21.31
CA ARG A 213 18.04 -27.56 21.78
C ARG A 213 17.84 -26.81 23.09
N THR A 214 18.73 -27.10 24.04
CA THR A 214 19.10 -26.29 25.21
C THR A 214 19.90 -25.05 24.77
N GLU A 215 19.32 -24.19 23.94
CA GLU A 215 19.88 -22.85 23.67
C GLU A 215 18.97 -21.82 24.33
N SER A 216 19.40 -21.33 25.49
CA SER A 216 18.74 -20.23 26.18
C SER A 216 19.20 -18.93 25.53
N GLY A 217 18.45 -18.47 24.51
CA GLY A 217 18.71 -17.20 23.85
C GLY A 217 17.98 -17.06 22.51
N ASN A 218 17.37 -15.90 22.29
CA ASN A 218 16.73 -15.53 21.02
C ASN A 218 17.78 -15.05 20.01
N SER A 219 18.58 -15.97 19.48
CA SER A 219 19.61 -15.66 18.47
C SER A 219 18.98 -15.52 17.08
N PRO A 220 19.27 -14.44 16.32
CA PRO A 220 18.65 -14.20 15.02
C PRO A 220 19.03 -15.23 13.93
N GLU A 221 20.12 -15.96 14.12
CA GLU A 221 20.60 -17.02 13.21
C GLU A 221 19.65 -18.23 13.12
N SER A 222 18.86 -18.48 14.17
CA SER A 222 17.94 -19.64 14.24
C SER A 222 16.54 -19.33 13.73
N TRP A 223 16.29 -18.11 13.25
CA TRP A 223 14.95 -17.70 12.81
C TRP A 223 14.58 -18.30 11.43
N PRO A 224 13.39 -18.93 11.30
CA PRO A 224 12.89 -19.43 10.02
C PRO A 224 12.26 -18.31 9.18
N VAL A 225 13.04 -17.28 8.87
CA VAL A 225 12.59 -16.06 8.18
C VAL A 225 13.18 -15.92 6.78
N TYR A 226 12.54 -15.11 5.94
CA TYR A 226 13.09 -14.74 4.64
C TYR A 226 14.48 -14.12 4.80
N ARG A 227 15.49 -14.78 4.20
CA ARG A 227 16.82 -14.21 4.05
C ARG A 227 16.98 -13.51 2.71
N GLU A 228 17.78 -12.45 2.73
CA GLU A 228 18.29 -11.81 1.52
C GLU A 228 19.01 -12.86 0.64
N LYS A 229 18.77 -12.81 -0.67
CA LYS A 229 19.45 -13.64 -1.67
C LYS A 229 20.65 -12.92 -2.27
#